data_AF-W4JVF0-F1
#
_entry.id   AF-W4JVF0-F1
#
_cell.length_a   1.000
_cell.length_b   1.000
_cell.length_c   1.000
_cell.angle_alpha   90.00
_cell.angle_beta   90.00
_cell.angle_gamma   90.00
#
_symmetry.space_group_name_H-M   'P 1'
#
loop_
_entity.id
_entity.type
_entity.pdbx_description
1 polymer ?
#
loop_
_entity_poly.entity_id
_entity_poly.type
_entity_poly.pdbx_seq_one_letter_code
_entity_poly.pdbx_strand_id
1 'polypeptide(L)' 'MRIINKEGDYHNKQCELLTTNLGGEDIILGTDWLHKHNPQIDWVKNCLIFSSCTATCIVS' A
#
# COMPACT_ATOMS: atom_id res chain seq x y z
N MET A 1 -1.00 -5.63 -6.87
CA MET A 1 -1.71 -5.12 -5.68
C MET A 1 -2.30 -3.76 -6.03
N ARG A 2 -3.62 -3.63 -5.87
CA ARG A 2 -4.35 -2.38 -6.10
C ARG A 2 -4.88 -1.87 -4.76
N ILE A 3 -4.48 -0.66 -4.38
CA ILE A 3 -4.99 0.05 -3.20
C ILE A 3 -5.94 1.12 -3.71
N ILE A 4 -7.17 1.18 -3.20
CA ILE A 4 -8.21 2.12 -3.66
C ILE A 4 -8.58 3.02 -2.49
N ASN A 5 -8.71 4.33 -2.74
CA ASN A 5 -9.22 5.27 -1.75
C ASN A 5 -10.76 5.27 -1.75
N LYS A 6 -11.38 6.20 -0.99
CA LYS A 6 -12.85 6.28 -0.90
C LYS A 6 -13.48 6.90 -2.14
N GLU A 7 -12.70 7.68 -2.88
CA GLU A 7 -13.07 8.41 -4.08
C GLU A 7 -13.04 7.53 -5.34
N GLY A 8 -12.40 6.35 -5.25
CA GLY A 8 -12.27 5.39 -6.35
C GLY A 8 -10.93 5.47 -7.10
N ASP A 9 -10.07 6.43 -6.75
CA ASP A 9 -8.70 6.50 -7.25
C ASP A 9 -7.90 5.33 -6.72
N TYR A 10 -6.93 4.86 -7.50
CA TYR A 10 -6.16 3.69 -7.12
C TYR A 10 -4.66 3.80 -7.38
N HIS A 11 -3.91 3.20 -6.47
CA HIS A 11 -2.49 2.94 -6.60
C HIS A 11 -2.29 1.48 -7.00
N ASN A 12 -1.70 1.25 -8.18
CA ASN A 12 -1.42 -0.10 -8.67
C ASN A 12 0.09 -0.39 -8.67
N LYS A 13 0.47 -1.51 -8.06
CA LYS A 13 1.85 -1.96 -8.01
C LYS A 13 1.98 -3.46 -8.13
N GLN A 14 2.96 -3.92 -8.91
CA GLN A 14 3.41 -5.30 -8.85
C GLN A 14 4.20 -5.51 -7.55
N CYS A 15 3.73 -6.46 -6.74
CA CYS A 15 4.34 -6.82 -5.46
C CYS A 15 4.57 -8.33 -5.45
N GLU A 16 5.74 -8.74 -4.97
CA GLU A 16 6.00 -10.12 -4.60
C GLU A 16 5.61 -10.28 -3.13
N LEU A 17 4.82 -11.29 -2.82
CA LEU A 17 4.34 -11.58 -1.47
C LEU A 17 4.85 -12.94 -1.04
N LEU A 18 5.27 -13.05 0.22
CA LEU A 18 5.60 -14.32 0.84
C LEU A 18 4.32 -14.96 1.41
N THR A 19 4.11 -16.24 1.14
CA THR A 19 2.92 -16.96 1.61
C THR A 19 3.21 -17.65 2.94
N THR A 20 2.37 -17.38 3.94
CA THR A 20 2.36 -18.08 5.22
C THR A 20 0.94 -18.04 5.82
N ASN A 21 0.69 -18.76 6.90
CA ASN A 21 -0.59 -18.67 7.63
C ASN A 21 -0.64 -17.32 8.38
N LEU A 22 -1.55 -16.44 7.96
CA LEU A 22 -1.74 -15.10 8.54
C LEU A 22 -2.87 -15.04 9.59
N GLY A 23 -3.49 -16.18 9.91
CA GLY A 23 -4.64 -16.22 10.81
C GLY A 23 -5.86 -15.55 10.18
N GLY A 24 -6.29 -14.41 10.75
CA GLY A 24 -7.47 -13.67 10.31
C GLY A 24 -7.20 -12.58 9.27
N GLU A 25 -5.95 -12.35 8.90
CA GLU A 25 -5.56 -11.28 7.98
C GLU A 25 -5.40 -11.79 6.54
N ASP A 26 -5.85 -11.03 5.56
CA ASP A 26 -5.69 -11.38 4.14
C ASP A 26 -4.25 -11.08 3.66
N ILE A 27 -3.69 -9.94 4.07
CA ILE A 27 -2.37 -9.45 3.66
C ILE A 27 -1.74 -8.64 4.80
N ILE A 28 -0.47 -8.88 5.09
CA ILE A 28 0.34 -8.03 5.96
C ILE A 28 1.40 -7.32 5.11
N LEU A 29 1.44 -5.99 5.17
CA LEU A 29 2.48 -5.18 4.53
C LEU A 29 3.61 -4.93 5.54
N GLY A 30 4.79 -5.43 5.23
CA GLY A 30 5.98 -5.23 6.04
C GLY A 30 6.54 -3.80 5.96
N THR A 31 7.50 -3.51 6.83
CA THR A 31 8.20 -2.22 6.87
C THR A 31 9.09 -1.99 5.65
N ASP A 32 9.56 -3.06 5.01
CA ASP A 32 10.29 -3.02 3.74
C ASP A 32 9.43 -2.42 2.61
N TRP A 33 8.16 -2.84 2.54
CA TRP A 33 7.19 -2.27 1.61
C TRP A 33 6.93 -0.79 1.94
N LEU A 34 6.74 -0.46 3.23
CA LEU A 34 6.54 0.93 3.65
C LEU A 34 7.73 1.83 3.33
N HIS A 35 8.97 1.40 3.56
CA HIS A 35 10.16 2.18 3.23
C HIS A 35 10.31 2.42 1.72
N LYS A 36 10.00 1.40 0.90
CA LYS A 36 10.09 1.50 -0.56
C LYS A 36 9.11 2.52 -1.13
N HIS A 37 7.90 2.58 -0.58
CA HIS A 37 6.83 3.45 -1.07
C HIS A 37 6.78 4.80 -0.36
N ASN A 38 7.33 4.87 0.85
CA ASN A 38 7.36 6.03 1.74
C ASN A 38 6.03 6.81 1.79
N PRO A 39 4.88 6.14 1.98
CA PRO A 39 3.62 6.85 2.09
C PRO A 39 3.59 7.66 3.39
N GLN A 40 2.81 8.73 3.41
CA GLN A 40 2.42 9.34 4.68
C GLN A 40 1.32 8.48 5.30
N ILE A 41 1.45 8.17 6.59
CA ILE A 41 0.48 7.38 7.34
C ILE A 41 -0.31 8.30 8.26
N ASP A 42 -1.62 8.41 8.03
CA ASP A 42 -2.54 9.09 8.93
C ASP A 42 -3.24 8.05 9.79
N TRP A 43 -2.69 7.81 10.99
CA TRP A 43 -3.22 6.84 11.95
C TRP A 43 -4.59 7.24 12.52
N VAL A 44 -4.88 8.54 12.59
CA VAL A 44 -6.16 9.04 13.11
C VAL A 44 -7.29 8.76 12.12
N LYS A 45 -7.02 8.98 10.83
CA LYS A 45 -7.98 8.68 9.76
C LYS A 45 -7.91 7.25 9.25
N ASN A 46 -6.93 6.47 9.73
CA ASN A 46 -6.62 5.12 9.28
C ASN A 46 -6.44 5.04 7.75
N CYS A 47 -5.60 5.91 7.17
CA CYS A 47 -5.33 5.93 5.74
C CYS A 47 -3.86 6.17 5.37
N LEU A 48 -3.51 5.79 4.15
CA LEU A 48 -2.20 6.01 3.53
C LEU A 48 -2.31 7.05 2.41
N ILE A 49 -1.33 7.95 2.33
CA ILE A 49 -1.26 9.00 1.31
C ILE A 49 0.05 8.81 0.53
N PHE A 50 -0.06 8.63 -0.78
CA PHE A 50 1.07 8.36 -1.68
C PHE A 50 1.53 9.63 -2.41
N SER A 51 2.02 10.63 -1.68
CA SER A 51 2.47 11.91 -2.25
C SER A 51 3.85 11.87 -2.93
N SER A 52 4.69 10.90 -2.58
CA SER A 52 6.09 10.78 -3.06
C SER A 52 6.39 9.49 -3.84
N CYS A 53 5.37 8.75 -4.28
CA CYS A 53 5.59 7.49 -4.99
C CYS A 53 6.24 7.80 -6.37
N THR A 54 7.38 7.18 -6.66
CA THR A 54 8.10 7.38 -7.93
C THR A 54 7.26 6.89 -9.12
N ALA A 55 7.58 7.30 -10.36
CA ALA A 55 6.83 6.96 -11.58
C ALA A 55 6.56 5.45 -11.82
N THR A 56 7.26 4.56 -11.11
CA THR A 56 6.98 3.11 -11.14
C THR A 56 5.74 2.71 -10.33
N CYS A 57 5.17 3.66 -9.60
CA CYS A 57 3.88 3.64 -8.93
C CYS A 57 2.85 4.26 -9.88
N ILE A 58 2.10 3.44 -10.62
CA ILE A 58 1.04 4.00 -11.45
C ILE A 58 -0.10 4.39 -10.49
N VAL A 59 -0.26 5.70 -10.30
CA VAL A 59 -1.42 6.30 -9.66
C VAL A 59 -2.37 6.69 -10.79
N SER A 60 -3.62 6.22 -10.77
CA SER A 60 -4.62 6.47 -11.80
C SER A 60 -6.01 6.61 -11.21
#